data_AF-A0A0W0VMZ2-F1
#
_entry.id   AF-A0A0W0VMZ2-F1
#
_cell.length_a   1.000
_cell.length_b   1.000
_cell.length_c   1.000
_cell.angle_alpha   90.00
_cell.angle_beta   90.00
_cell.angle_gamma   90.00
#
_symmetry.space_group_name_H-M   'P 1'
#
loop_
_entity.id
_entity.type
_entity.pdbx_description
1 polymer ?
#
loop_
_entity_poly.entity_id
_entity_poly.type
_entity_poly.pdbx_seq_one_letter_code
_entity_poly.pdbx_strand_id
1 'polypeptide(L)'
;MPPEEPNEILFEINDEEYNELFNEDDISFKRLPSQILRQDISQINFSSIKQGSIGDCYFLAALGTILQRDPQLIDDIITIRNDGRVDVRFHHADNPEQVFTYRITPSKVRFDQNTQNSLFGFFSKSDYGSRHTNSIIYILEKAYALHRKIRYRPTLSEDENTLLSLHERYNGDEELACVKFMTIKKQQNENVTYEKALEMLEGAIKKIEEYSTYKGALNGGFPDDVYTDLLGCSATRLNVVFLDYEYLLTEFPAEALMYMGSGTLSEELSFVLEGMFESIDTDECQEFLEKLQENPSFFIQSLQLFNDLKHRPSPRESVHEELKTFFANAFEGVSPSTLDKIFDFIDEEIPYKRGSSRYTSKEIDLFNLVEHKIQEGELVSLSTHKMVGRGEDTQERIYAGEPKFRGMAGRHAYQVLDCYERDGRKLFLVRNPWSEYVRNYTLREDGQTLSTSKDTHHSRAIWESEPLISQTQTGIEEDSVKKYKKSGGVFELELNDVYKRCNSVYFTENFNDLIEESTLTKKSS
;
A
#
# COMPACT_ATOMS: atom_id res chain seq x y z
N MET A 1 30.58 -2.03 31.26
CA MET A 1 29.85 -2.30 29.99
C MET A 1 28.68 -3.19 30.37
N PRO A 2 27.43 -2.82 30.06
CA PRO A 2 26.34 -3.79 30.14
C PRO A 2 26.68 -4.98 29.23
N PRO A 3 26.23 -6.20 29.56
CA PRO A 3 26.45 -7.35 28.68
C PRO A 3 25.82 -7.05 27.31
N GLU A 4 26.58 -7.30 26.23
CA GLU A 4 26.05 -7.28 24.87
C GLU A 4 24.84 -8.21 24.83
N GLU A 5 23.70 -7.69 24.37
CA GLU A 5 22.51 -8.52 24.19
C GLU A 5 22.82 -9.64 23.21
N PRO A 6 22.28 -10.86 23.42
CA PRO A 6 22.51 -11.95 22.50
C PRO A 6 21.95 -11.58 21.10
N ASN A 7 22.75 -11.84 20.06
CA ASN A 7 22.33 -11.66 18.67
C ASN A 7 21.12 -12.53 18.29
N GLU A 8 20.80 -13.57 19.07
CA GLU A 8 19.59 -14.37 18.88
C GLU A 8 18.74 -14.40 20.15
N ILE A 9 17.46 -14.07 20.02
CA ILE A 9 16.46 -14.11 21.08
C ILE A 9 15.46 -15.23 20.76
N LEU A 10 15.41 -16.26 21.60
CA LEU A 10 14.52 -17.42 21.42
C LEU A 10 13.25 -17.29 22.29
N PHE A 11 12.09 -17.41 21.65
CA PHE A 11 10.79 -17.55 22.29
C PHE A 11 10.27 -18.98 22.06
N GLU A 12 10.08 -19.75 23.13
CA GLU A 12 9.38 -21.02 23.06
C GLU A 12 7.93 -20.82 23.49
N ILE A 13 6.98 -21.06 22.59
CA ILE A 13 5.55 -20.78 22.83
C ILE A 13 4.72 -21.95 22.33
N ASN A 14 3.94 -22.56 23.23
CA ASN A 14 2.97 -23.59 22.89
C ASN A 14 1.58 -22.98 22.58
N ASP A 15 0.61 -23.79 22.12
CA ASP A 15 -0.71 -23.27 21.71
C ASP A 15 -1.56 -22.72 22.88
N GLU A 16 -1.34 -23.17 24.12
CA GLU A 16 -2.01 -22.66 25.32
C GLU A 16 -1.45 -21.28 25.70
N GLU A 17 -0.13 -21.14 25.78
CA GLU A 17 0.56 -19.86 26.00
C GLU A 17 0.25 -18.86 24.89
N TYR A 18 0.15 -19.34 23.64
CA TYR A 18 -0.28 -18.54 22.50
C TYR A 18 -1.68 -17.95 22.73
N ASN A 19 -2.63 -18.80 23.16
CA ASN A 19 -4.00 -18.37 23.40
C ASN A 19 -4.09 -17.34 24.54
N GLU A 20 -3.34 -17.55 25.62
CA GLU A 20 -3.23 -16.60 26.73
C GLU A 20 -2.67 -15.25 26.27
N LEU A 21 -1.64 -15.24 25.42
CA LEU A 21 -1.05 -14.02 24.89
C LEU A 21 -2.05 -13.22 24.05
N PHE A 22 -2.84 -13.87 23.20
CA PHE A 22 -3.81 -13.17 22.34
C PHE A 22 -5.17 -12.94 23.00
N ASN A 23 -5.41 -13.51 24.18
CA ASN A 23 -6.62 -13.33 24.99
C ASN A 23 -7.92 -13.47 24.16
N GLU A 24 -7.95 -14.46 23.26
CA GLU A 24 -8.99 -14.60 22.25
C GLU A 24 -9.70 -15.95 22.41
N ASP A 25 -10.88 -15.94 23.05
CA ASP A 25 -11.73 -17.13 23.23
C ASP A 25 -12.27 -17.69 21.90
N ASP A 26 -12.10 -16.92 20.82
CA ASP A 26 -12.67 -17.18 19.50
C ASP A 26 -11.69 -17.85 18.52
N ILE A 27 -10.47 -18.16 18.96
CA ILE A 27 -9.52 -18.91 18.13
C ILE A 27 -9.31 -20.33 18.63
N SER A 28 -9.14 -21.24 17.68
CA SER A 28 -8.81 -22.64 17.91
C SER A 28 -7.66 -23.04 17.00
N PHE A 29 -6.93 -24.08 17.40
CA PHE A 29 -5.73 -24.52 16.69
C PHE A 29 -5.97 -25.88 16.04
N LYS A 30 -5.75 -25.97 14.72
CA LYS A 30 -5.64 -27.25 14.03
C LYS A 30 -4.18 -27.62 13.87
N ARG A 31 -3.74 -28.64 14.61
CA ARG A 31 -2.38 -29.19 14.50
C ARG A 31 -2.02 -29.60 13.06
N LEU A 32 -0.80 -29.28 12.65
CA LEU A 32 -0.21 -29.61 11.37
C LEU A 32 0.91 -30.65 11.59
N PRO A 33 0.74 -31.90 11.12
CA PRO A 33 1.75 -32.95 11.24
C PRO A 33 3.09 -32.55 10.59
N SER A 34 4.20 -32.82 11.27
CA SER A 34 5.54 -32.46 10.78
C SER A 34 5.92 -33.14 9.45
N GLN A 35 5.32 -34.28 9.12
CA GLN A 35 5.49 -34.91 7.80
C GLN A 35 4.90 -34.05 6.67
N ILE A 36 3.73 -33.44 6.89
CA ILE A 36 3.09 -32.54 5.93
C ILE A 36 3.94 -31.30 5.75
N LEU A 37 4.44 -30.71 6.85
CA LEU A 37 5.31 -29.53 6.76
C LEU A 37 6.57 -29.80 5.93
N ARG A 38 7.22 -30.95 6.12
CA ARG A 38 8.42 -31.32 5.36
C ARG A 38 8.15 -31.53 3.87
N GLN A 39 6.95 -31.99 3.52
CA GLN A 39 6.53 -32.06 2.12
C GLN A 39 6.25 -30.65 1.57
N ASP A 40 5.47 -29.87 2.32
CA ASP A 40 4.97 -28.58 1.89
C ASP A 40 6.09 -27.55 1.73
N ILE A 41 7.13 -27.55 2.58
CA ILE A 41 8.26 -26.63 2.45
C ILE A 41 8.96 -26.77 1.10
N SER A 42 9.10 -28.00 0.57
CA SER A 42 9.70 -28.25 -0.75
C SER A 42 8.81 -27.84 -1.94
N GLN A 43 7.53 -27.58 -1.70
CA GLN A 43 6.53 -27.26 -2.72
C GLN A 43 5.99 -25.84 -2.59
N ILE A 44 6.50 -25.07 -1.62
CA ILE A 44 6.05 -23.69 -1.39
C ILE A 44 6.37 -22.83 -2.60
N ASN A 45 5.43 -21.96 -2.95
CA ASN A 45 5.56 -21.00 -4.03
C ASN A 45 4.55 -19.88 -3.82
N PHE A 46 4.77 -18.74 -4.48
CA PHE A 46 3.92 -17.55 -4.33
C PHE A 46 2.43 -17.80 -4.66
N SER A 47 2.11 -18.72 -5.58
CA SER A 47 0.73 -19.05 -5.93
C SER A 47 -0.02 -19.83 -4.84
N SER A 48 0.71 -20.34 -3.83
CA SER A 48 0.12 -21.00 -2.66
C SER A 48 -0.51 -20.02 -1.67
N ILE A 49 -0.23 -18.72 -1.81
CA ILE A 49 -0.78 -17.65 -1.00
C ILE A 49 -2.23 -17.38 -1.41
N LYS A 50 -3.18 -17.52 -0.47
CA LYS A 50 -4.59 -17.19 -0.66
C LYS A 50 -5.13 -16.61 0.65
N GLN A 51 -5.03 -15.31 0.78
CA GLN A 51 -5.44 -14.57 1.96
C GLN A 51 -6.95 -14.77 2.25
N GLY A 52 -7.29 -14.74 3.54
CA GLY A 52 -8.66 -14.76 4.08
C GLY A 52 -9.11 -13.39 4.57
N SER A 53 -9.90 -13.32 5.63
CA SER A 53 -10.43 -12.06 6.18
C SER A 53 -9.52 -11.34 7.20
N ILE A 54 -8.24 -11.67 7.24
CA ILE A 54 -7.23 -10.99 8.07
C ILE A 54 -6.58 -9.90 7.22
N GLY A 55 -6.28 -8.72 7.80
CA GLY A 55 -5.72 -7.57 7.09
C GLY A 55 -4.20 -7.62 6.89
N ASP A 56 -3.66 -8.78 6.55
CA ASP A 56 -2.23 -9.08 6.39
C ASP A 56 -1.78 -9.11 4.92
N CYS A 57 -2.49 -8.40 4.04
CA CYS A 57 -2.18 -8.38 2.60
C CYS A 57 -0.76 -7.91 2.33
N TYR A 58 -0.24 -6.99 3.15
CA TYR A 58 1.14 -6.48 3.08
C TYR A 58 2.17 -7.60 3.31
N PHE A 59 1.96 -8.43 4.34
CA PHE A 59 2.81 -9.58 4.65
C PHE A 59 2.78 -10.60 3.52
N LEU A 60 1.59 -10.91 3.01
CA LEU A 60 1.41 -11.91 1.96
C LEU A 60 1.87 -11.43 0.58
N ALA A 61 1.80 -10.13 0.29
CA ALA A 61 2.37 -9.55 -0.92
C ALA A 61 3.90 -9.63 -0.91
N ALA A 62 4.54 -9.21 0.18
CA ALA A 62 5.99 -9.29 0.36
C ALA A 62 6.50 -10.74 0.41
N LEU A 63 5.84 -11.64 1.14
CA LEU A 63 6.17 -13.07 1.10
C LEU A 63 6.02 -13.64 -0.32
N GLY A 64 5.04 -13.14 -1.08
CA GLY A 64 4.84 -13.50 -2.48
C GLY A 64 6.04 -13.16 -3.36
N THR A 65 6.64 -11.98 -3.20
CA THR A 65 7.82 -11.57 -3.98
C THR A 65 9.05 -12.39 -3.60
N ILE A 66 9.27 -12.66 -2.31
CA ILE A 66 10.33 -13.56 -1.82
C ILE A 66 10.21 -14.95 -2.48
N LEU A 67 9.02 -15.56 -2.38
CA LEU A 67 8.75 -16.88 -2.95
C LEU A 67 8.77 -16.93 -4.49
N GLN A 68 8.52 -15.81 -5.16
CA GLN A 68 8.63 -15.72 -6.61
C GLN A 68 10.11 -15.68 -7.01
N ARG A 69 10.93 -14.93 -6.27
CA ARG A 69 12.35 -14.74 -6.56
C ARG A 69 13.14 -16.00 -6.31
N ASP A 70 13.01 -16.56 -5.11
CA ASP A 70 13.61 -17.84 -4.74
C ASP A 70 12.88 -18.49 -3.55
N PRO A 71 12.08 -19.55 -3.78
CA PRO A 71 11.45 -20.30 -2.70
C PRO A 71 12.42 -20.87 -1.66
N GLN A 72 13.70 -21.09 -1.99
CA GLN A 72 14.69 -21.65 -1.07
C GLN A 72 15.08 -20.69 0.05
N LEU A 73 14.81 -19.39 -0.08
CA LEU A 73 15.02 -18.41 0.99
C LEU A 73 14.19 -18.73 2.23
N ILE A 74 13.11 -19.50 2.07
CA ILE A 74 12.32 -19.99 3.21
C ILE A 74 13.13 -20.92 4.11
N ASP A 75 14.14 -21.63 3.61
CA ASP A 75 14.98 -22.51 4.44
C ASP A 75 15.80 -21.72 5.47
N ASP A 76 16.06 -20.43 5.22
CA ASP A 76 16.68 -19.53 6.19
C ASP A 76 15.65 -18.94 7.16
N ILE A 77 14.36 -18.98 6.84
CA ILE A 77 13.32 -18.41 7.70
C ILE A 77 12.73 -19.48 8.62
N ILE A 78 12.57 -20.73 8.15
CA ILE A 78 11.84 -21.78 8.86
C ILE A 78 12.65 -23.08 8.99
N THR A 79 12.68 -23.64 10.20
CA THR A 79 13.31 -24.94 10.47
C THR A 79 12.33 -25.90 11.15
N ILE A 80 12.06 -27.02 10.50
CA ILE A 80 11.21 -28.10 11.05
C ILE A 80 12.06 -29.05 11.90
N ARG A 81 11.81 -29.08 13.21
CA ARG A 81 12.62 -29.85 14.16
C ARG A 81 12.24 -31.33 14.18
N ASN A 82 13.14 -32.15 14.74
CA ASN A 82 12.92 -33.58 14.94
C ASN A 82 11.83 -33.88 15.97
N ASP A 83 11.66 -33.02 16.98
CA ASP A 83 10.59 -33.11 17.99
C ASP A 83 9.21 -32.69 17.43
N GLY A 84 9.16 -32.22 16.18
CA GLY A 84 7.95 -31.80 15.49
C GLY A 84 7.53 -30.37 15.77
N ARG A 85 8.30 -29.58 16.54
CA ARG A 85 8.14 -28.12 16.62
C ARG A 85 8.76 -27.43 15.40
N VAL A 86 8.48 -26.16 15.24
CA VAL A 86 9.02 -25.34 14.15
C VAL A 86 9.65 -24.08 14.72
N ASP A 87 10.86 -23.78 14.28
CA ASP A 87 11.55 -22.52 14.56
C ASP A 87 11.31 -21.59 13.36
N VAL A 88 10.78 -20.38 13.60
CA VAL A 88 10.62 -19.32 12.59
C VAL A 88 11.47 -18.13 13.01
N ARG A 89 12.30 -17.60 12.10
CA ARG A 89 13.22 -16.50 12.38
C ARG A 89 12.71 -15.20 11.76
N PHE A 90 12.86 -14.10 12.49
CA PHE A 90 12.67 -12.74 11.99
C PHE A 90 13.83 -11.86 12.44
N HIS A 91 14.23 -10.90 11.63
CA HIS A 91 15.26 -9.92 11.95
C HIS A 91 14.66 -8.72 12.68
N HIS A 92 15.48 -8.02 13.48
CA HIS A 92 15.07 -6.79 14.12
C HIS A 92 15.11 -5.63 13.11
N ALA A 93 14.00 -4.91 12.94
CA ALA A 93 13.93 -3.80 11.98
C ALA A 93 15.05 -2.75 12.14
N ASP A 94 15.38 -2.39 13.38
CA ASP A 94 16.43 -1.38 13.67
C ASP A 94 17.85 -1.98 13.82
N ASN A 95 17.99 -3.31 13.84
CA ASN A 95 19.27 -3.99 14.03
C ASN A 95 19.25 -5.37 13.35
N PRO A 96 19.44 -5.45 12.03
CA PRO A 96 19.28 -6.69 11.27
C PRO A 96 20.12 -7.89 11.75
N GLU A 97 21.22 -7.63 12.47
CA GLU A 97 22.07 -8.64 13.11
C GLU A 97 21.41 -9.34 14.31
N GLN A 98 20.38 -8.72 14.90
CA GLN A 98 19.57 -9.30 15.96
C GLN A 98 18.40 -10.08 15.37
N VAL A 99 18.31 -11.36 15.72
CA VAL A 99 17.33 -12.31 15.20
C VAL A 99 16.41 -12.79 16.33
N PHE A 100 15.11 -12.80 16.06
CA PHE A 100 14.06 -13.36 16.89
C PHE A 100 13.68 -14.73 16.36
N THR A 101 13.89 -15.78 17.16
CA THR A 101 13.49 -17.15 16.81
C THR A 101 12.24 -17.53 17.61
N TYR A 102 11.15 -17.83 16.91
CA TYR A 102 9.90 -18.31 17.48
C TYR A 102 9.78 -19.81 17.32
N ARG A 103 10.02 -20.54 18.40
CA ARG A 103 9.82 -22.00 18.47
C ARG A 103 8.38 -22.30 18.87
N ILE A 104 7.58 -22.67 17.87
CA ILE A 104 6.13 -22.82 18.03
C ILE A 104 5.64 -24.23 17.73
N THR A 105 4.49 -24.57 18.31
CA THR A 105 3.70 -25.74 17.90
C THR A 105 3.12 -25.49 16.50
N PRO A 106 3.33 -26.41 15.53
CA PRO A 106 2.81 -26.21 14.20
C PRO A 106 1.32 -26.45 14.17
N SER A 107 0.55 -25.37 14.10
CA SER A 107 -0.89 -25.41 14.01
C SER A 107 -1.40 -24.23 13.19
N LYS A 108 -2.48 -24.49 12.44
CA LYS A 108 -3.26 -23.46 11.75
C LYS A 108 -4.25 -22.86 12.73
N VAL A 109 -4.24 -21.54 12.87
CA VAL A 109 -5.26 -20.77 13.59
C VAL A 109 -6.59 -20.84 12.85
N ARG A 110 -7.69 -21.03 13.59
CA ARG A 110 -9.07 -21.12 13.10
C ARG A 110 -9.96 -20.26 13.98
N PHE A 111 -10.83 -19.47 13.38
CA PHE A 111 -11.81 -18.70 14.12
C PHE A 111 -13.07 -19.55 14.38
N ASP A 112 -13.50 -19.66 15.63
CA ASP A 112 -14.72 -20.33 16.06
C ASP A 112 -15.95 -19.41 15.94
N GLN A 113 -17.12 -20.00 15.71
CA GLN A 113 -18.32 -19.34 15.15
C GLN A 113 -19.20 -18.62 16.18
N ASN A 114 -18.91 -18.70 17.48
CA ASN A 114 -19.92 -18.39 18.50
C ASN A 114 -19.99 -16.93 18.96
N THR A 115 -19.11 -16.05 18.48
CA THR A 115 -18.88 -14.78 19.18
C THR A 115 -18.63 -13.62 18.23
N GLN A 116 -19.30 -13.55 17.07
CA GLN A 116 -19.44 -12.27 16.38
C GLN A 116 -20.87 -11.99 15.91
N ASN A 117 -21.59 -11.24 16.76
CA ASN A 117 -22.46 -10.16 16.30
C ASN A 117 -21.63 -9.16 15.50
N SER A 118 -21.28 -9.50 14.27
CA SER A 118 -20.84 -8.53 13.29
C SER A 118 -22.08 -7.83 12.76
N LEU A 119 -22.15 -6.51 12.92
CA LEU A 119 -23.08 -5.60 12.23
C LEU A 119 -23.03 -5.72 10.68
N PHE A 120 -22.19 -6.58 10.12
CA PHE A 120 -22.04 -6.86 8.69
C PHE A 120 -22.40 -8.32 8.35
N GLY A 121 -23.62 -8.74 8.71
CA GLY A 121 -24.14 -10.11 8.59
C GLY A 121 -24.39 -10.61 7.17
N PHE A 122 -23.35 -10.83 6.37
CA PHE A 122 -23.47 -11.44 5.03
C PHE A 122 -22.36 -12.45 4.63
N PHE A 123 -21.48 -12.90 5.53
CA PHE A 123 -20.38 -13.80 5.15
C PHE A 123 -20.72 -15.29 5.34
N SER A 124 -20.32 -16.09 4.34
CA SER A 124 -20.38 -17.56 4.35
C SER A 124 -19.32 -18.15 5.28
N LYS A 125 -19.60 -19.36 5.80
CA LYS A 125 -18.73 -20.23 6.63
C LYS A 125 -17.29 -20.45 6.12
N SER A 126 -16.98 -20.11 4.87
CA SER A 126 -15.71 -20.37 4.18
C SER A 126 -14.68 -19.24 4.22
N ASP A 127 -15.05 -18.03 4.67
CA ASP A 127 -14.32 -16.81 4.31
C ASP A 127 -13.48 -16.19 5.46
N TYR A 128 -13.59 -16.73 6.67
CA TYR A 128 -13.00 -16.12 7.88
C TYR A 128 -11.51 -16.42 8.13
N GLY A 129 -10.94 -17.42 7.47
CA GLY A 129 -9.53 -17.77 7.64
C GLY A 129 -8.81 -17.87 6.31
N SER A 130 -7.49 -17.63 6.29
CA SER A 130 -6.70 -17.77 5.08
C SER A 130 -6.86 -19.17 4.45
N ARG A 131 -6.86 -19.22 3.13
CA ARG A 131 -7.14 -20.41 2.29
C ARG A 131 -5.88 -20.91 1.57
N HIS A 132 -4.71 -20.64 2.15
CA HIS A 132 -3.42 -21.10 1.65
C HIS A 132 -3.47 -22.59 1.28
N THR A 133 -2.88 -22.92 0.14
CA THR A 133 -2.77 -24.31 -0.31
C THR A 133 -1.53 -25.01 0.25
N ASN A 134 -0.67 -24.27 0.95
CA ASN A 134 0.56 -24.76 1.54
C ASN A 134 0.58 -24.44 3.04
N SER A 135 0.87 -25.45 3.87
CA SER A 135 0.75 -25.32 5.32
C SER A 135 1.82 -24.44 5.98
N ILE A 136 2.98 -24.26 5.33
CA ILE A 136 4.07 -23.41 5.83
C ILE A 136 3.62 -21.96 5.97
N ILE A 137 2.74 -21.49 5.08
CA ILE A 137 2.27 -20.10 5.10
C ILE A 137 1.46 -19.81 6.38
N TYR A 138 0.66 -20.78 6.86
CA TYR A 138 -0.04 -20.64 8.14
C TYR A 138 0.91 -20.57 9.33
N ILE A 139 2.06 -21.26 9.26
CA ILE A 139 3.07 -21.22 10.31
C ILE A 139 3.77 -19.86 10.31
N LEU A 140 4.07 -19.32 9.12
CA LEU A 140 4.65 -17.99 8.97
C LEU A 140 3.70 -16.89 9.46
N GLU A 141 2.42 -16.89 9.04
CA GLU A 141 1.40 -15.95 9.57
C GLU A 141 1.32 -16.01 11.10
N LYS A 142 1.29 -17.23 11.67
CA LYS A 142 1.18 -17.43 13.12
C LYS A 142 2.41 -16.90 13.87
N ALA A 143 3.61 -17.22 13.40
CA ALA A 143 4.83 -16.71 14.00
C ALA A 143 4.95 -15.19 13.83
N TYR A 144 4.50 -14.66 12.69
CA TYR A 144 4.52 -13.23 12.43
C TYR A 144 3.55 -12.45 13.32
N ALA A 145 2.37 -12.99 13.60
CA ALA A 145 1.44 -12.40 14.56
C ALA A 145 2.09 -12.24 15.95
N LEU A 146 2.81 -13.26 16.42
CA LEU A 146 3.59 -13.17 17.66
C LEU A 146 4.71 -12.15 17.57
N HIS A 147 5.48 -12.18 16.47
CA HIS A 147 6.54 -11.23 16.24
C HIS A 147 6.01 -9.81 16.34
N ARG A 148 4.87 -9.55 15.69
CA ARG A 148 4.26 -8.24 15.73
C ARG A 148 3.72 -7.86 17.08
N LYS A 149 3.09 -8.78 17.82
CA LYS A 149 2.64 -8.52 19.18
C LYS A 149 3.80 -8.13 20.12
N ILE A 150 4.97 -8.74 19.94
CA ILE A 150 6.15 -8.49 20.78
C ILE A 150 6.86 -7.19 20.35
N ARG A 151 7.03 -6.95 19.05
CA ARG A 151 7.78 -5.80 18.50
C ARG A 151 6.93 -4.55 18.30
N TYR A 152 5.78 -4.69 17.67
CA TYR A 152 4.92 -3.57 17.29
C TYR A 152 3.83 -3.38 18.35
N ARG A 153 4.14 -2.56 19.36
CA ARG A 153 3.08 -1.96 20.17
C ARG A 153 2.32 -0.95 19.31
N PRO A 154 1.00 -0.76 19.51
CA PRO A 154 0.28 0.29 18.82
C PRO A 154 0.99 1.63 19.03
N THR A 155 1.18 2.39 17.95
CA THR A 155 1.73 3.74 18.06
C THR A 155 0.69 4.63 18.75
N LEU A 156 1.06 5.09 19.94
CA LEU A 156 0.25 5.99 20.75
C LEU A 156 0.95 7.35 20.81
N SER A 157 0.16 8.43 20.77
CA SER A 157 0.69 9.77 21.03
C SER A 157 1.24 9.85 22.45
N GLU A 158 2.10 10.83 22.72
CA GLU A 158 2.63 11.08 24.08
C GLU A 158 1.49 11.27 25.10
N ASP A 159 0.41 11.91 24.68
CA ASP A 159 -0.77 12.15 25.50
C ASP A 159 -1.58 10.87 25.75
N GLU A 160 -1.77 10.04 24.72
CA GLU A 160 -2.41 8.72 24.85
C GLU A 160 -1.61 7.82 25.80
N ASN A 161 -0.27 7.81 25.69
CA ASN A 161 0.61 7.07 26.61
C ASN A 161 0.51 7.59 28.06
N THR A 162 0.45 8.91 28.24
CA THR A 162 0.29 9.54 29.55
C THR A 162 -1.06 9.17 30.17
N LEU A 163 -2.14 9.24 29.40
CA LEU A 163 -3.48 8.87 29.83
C LEU A 163 -3.56 7.40 30.25
N LEU A 164 -3.01 6.48 29.45
CA LEU A 164 -2.95 5.06 29.82
C LEU A 164 -2.13 4.81 31.08
N SER A 165 -0.98 5.46 31.21
CA SER A 165 -0.14 5.33 32.41
C SER A 165 -0.86 5.82 33.67
N LEU A 166 -1.69 6.86 33.55
CA LEU A 166 -2.54 7.34 34.64
C LEU A 166 -3.70 6.38 34.90
N HIS A 167 -4.36 5.89 33.87
CA HIS A 167 -5.42 4.90 33.96
C HIS A 167 -4.96 3.64 34.70
N GLU A 168 -3.79 3.09 34.34
CA GLU A 168 -3.16 1.98 35.05
C GLU A 168 -2.82 2.33 36.50
N ARG A 169 -2.18 3.49 36.73
CA ARG A 169 -1.82 3.96 38.08
C ARG A 169 -3.03 4.10 39.00
N TYR A 170 -4.18 4.44 38.44
CA TYR A 170 -5.44 4.60 39.15
C TYR A 170 -6.36 3.38 39.03
N ASN A 171 -5.79 2.19 38.76
CA ASN A 171 -6.50 0.91 38.73
C ASN A 171 -7.71 0.89 37.79
N GLY A 172 -7.62 1.59 36.65
CA GLY A 172 -8.68 1.64 35.65
C GLY A 172 -9.73 2.74 35.87
N ASP A 173 -9.50 3.69 36.78
CA ASP A 173 -10.41 4.82 36.99
C ASP A 173 -10.21 5.88 35.88
N GLU A 174 -11.08 5.82 34.87
CA GLU A 174 -11.07 6.71 33.70
C GLU A 174 -11.27 8.19 34.07
N GLU A 175 -12.18 8.48 34.99
CA GLU A 175 -12.48 9.85 35.41
C GLU A 175 -11.25 10.45 36.10
N LEU A 176 -10.65 9.70 37.04
CA LEU A 176 -9.47 10.16 37.76
C LEU A 176 -8.26 10.30 36.82
N ALA A 177 -8.07 9.38 35.88
CA ALA A 177 -7.01 9.48 34.88
C ALA A 177 -7.16 10.75 34.02
N CYS A 178 -8.36 11.02 33.51
CA CYS A 178 -8.65 12.19 32.69
C CYS A 178 -8.46 13.50 33.49
N VAL A 179 -8.97 13.59 34.72
CA VAL A 179 -8.80 14.78 35.57
C VAL A 179 -7.32 15.04 35.89
N LYS A 180 -6.53 13.99 36.12
CA LYS A 180 -5.08 14.12 36.37
C LYS A 180 -4.33 14.54 35.12
N PHE A 181 -4.69 13.99 33.95
CA PHE A 181 -4.14 14.41 32.67
C PHE A 181 -4.43 15.88 32.38
N MET A 182 -5.67 16.33 32.54
CA MET A 182 -6.04 17.74 32.39
C MET A 182 -5.23 18.66 33.32
N THR A 183 -4.93 18.20 34.54
CA THR A 183 -4.09 18.95 35.48
C THR A 183 -2.65 19.09 34.96
N ILE A 184 -2.08 18.03 34.37
CA ILE A 184 -0.75 18.05 33.75
C ILE A 184 -0.72 19.01 32.56
N LYS A 185 -1.70 18.90 31.65
CA LYS A 185 -1.79 19.79 30.48
C LYS A 185 -1.91 21.26 30.86
N LYS A 186 -2.70 21.56 31.89
CA LYS A 186 -2.81 22.92 32.43
C LYS A 186 -1.48 23.47 32.96
N GLN A 187 -0.62 22.63 33.55
CA GLN A 187 0.72 23.02 33.98
C GLN A 187 1.67 23.30 32.80
N GLN A 188 1.38 22.72 31.63
CA GLN A 188 2.09 22.94 30.37
C GLN A 188 1.51 24.12 29.55
N ASN A 189 0.57 24.90 30.12
CA ASN A 189 -0.19 25.96 29.44
C ASN A 189 -1.09 25.46 28.28
N GLU A 190 -1.42 24.18 28.27
CA GLU A 190 -2.40 23.59 27.34
C GLU A 190 -3.75 23.43 28.04
N ASN A 191 -4.85 23.69 27.32
CA ASN A 191 -6.20 23.52 27.84
C ASN A 191 -6.92 22.41 27.09
N VAL A 192 -7.02 21.24 27.72
CA VAL A 192 -7.72 20.06 27.18
C VAL A 192 -9.00 19.85 27.98
N THR A 193 -10.12 19.61 27.31
CA THR A 193 -11.40 19.31 27.97
C THR A 193 -11.45 17.86 28.45
N TYR A 194 -12.36 17.56 29.37
CA TYR A 194 -12.57 16.20 29.84
C TYR A 194 -12.97 15.26 28.71
N GLU A 195 -13.89 15.70 27.84
CA GLU A 195 -14.38 14.92 26.71
C GLU A 195 -13.25 14.58 25.74
N LYS A 196 -12.32 15.51 25.52
CA LYS A 196 -11.17 15.27 24.65
C LYS A 196 -10.18 14.29 25.27
N ALA A 197 -9.92 14.41 26.57
CA ALA A 197 -9.08 13.47 27.30
C ALA A 197 -9.67 12.05 27.31
N LEU A 198 -10.99 11.94 27.50
CA LEU A 198 -11.71 10.67 27.46
C LEU A 198 -11.65 10.04 26.07
N GLU A 199 -11.92 10.80 24.99
CA GLU A 199 -11.81 10.32 23.61
C GLU A 199 -10.40 9.76 23.31
N MET A 200 -9.36 10.42 23.82
CA MET A 200 -7.98 9.97 23.66
C MET A 200 -7.69 8.70 24.45
N LEU A 201 -8.18 8.58 25.69
CA LEU A 201 -8.01 7.38 26.50
C LEU A 201 -8.75 6.19 25.89
N GLU A 202 -10.02 6.35 25.54
CA GLU A 202 -10.83 5.33 24.87
C GLU A 202 -10.19 4.90 23.54
N GLY A 203 -9.70 5.87 22.75
CA GLY A 203 -8.96 5.61 21.52
C GLY A 203 -7.68 4.80 21.75
N ALA A 204 -6.92 5.11 22.81
CA ALA A 204 -5.71 4.40 23.17
C ALA A 204 -5.98 2.97 23.66
N ILE A 205 -6.98 2.80 24.55
CA ILE A 205 -7.43 1.47 25.01
C ILE A 205 -7.87 0.64 23.82
N LYS A 206 -8.71 1.19 22.94
CA LYS A 206 -9.17 0.51 21.74
C LYS A 206 -8.03 0.07 20.82
N LYS A 207 -7.01 0.92 20.62
CA LYS A 207 -5.81 0.54 19.85
C LYS A 207 -5.08 -0.63 20.50
N ILE A 208 -4.93 -0.64 21.83
CA ILE A 208 -4.30 -1.76 22.55
C ILE A 208 -5.15 -3.04 22.43
N GLU A 209 -6.45 -2.93 22.64
CA GLU A 209 -7.38 -4.06 22.55
C GLU A 209 -7.38 -4.65 21.14
N GLU A 210 -7.43 -3.83 20.09
CA GLU A 210 -7.33 -4.28 18.70
C GLU A 210 -6.04 -5.07 18.50
N TYR A 211 -4.87 -4.51 18.83
CA TYR A 211 -3.56 -5.18 18.72
C TYR A 211 -3.38 -6.38 19.64
N SER A 212 -4.23 -6.54 20.66
CA SER A 212 -4.13 -7.65 21.61
C SER A 212 -4.55 -8.99 21.00
N THR A 213 -5.39 -8.98 19.96
CA THR A 213 -5.92 -10.17 19.27
C THR A 213 -5.01 -10.69 18.15
N TYR A 214 -5.16 -11.96 17.74
CA TYR A 214 -4.39 -12.52 16.61
C TYR A 214 -4.63 -11.71 15.35
N LYS A 215 -5.90 -11.40 15.07
CA LYS A 215 -6.31 -10.66 13.88
C LYS A 215 -5.76 -9.24 13.92
N GLY A 216 -5.86 -8.53 15.04
CA GLY A 216 -5.40 -7.16 15.11
C GLY A 216 -3.88 -7.04 15.09
N ALA A 217 -3.14 -7.99 15.65
CA ALA A 217 -1.68 -8.05 15.50
C ALA A 217 -1.23 -8.24 14.04
N LEU A 218 -2.08 -8.78 13.16
CA LEU A 218 -1.81 -8.91 11.72
C LEU A 218 -2.50 -7.86 10.85
N ASN A 219 -3.47 -7.11 11.39
CA ASN A 219 -4.20 -6.11 10.62
C ASN A 219 -3.35 -4.86 10.43
N GLY A 220 -3.07 -4.52 9.17
CA GLY A 220 -2.39 -3.30 8.81
C GLY A 220 -0.89 -3.36 9.10
N GLY A 221 -0.11 -2.95 8.12
CA GLY A 221 1.34 -2.97 8.10
C GLY A 221 1.82 -2.67 6.69
N PHE A 222 3.12 -2.70 6.46
CA PHE A 222 3.70 -2.32 5.18
C PHE A 222 4.70 -3.38 4.66
N PRO A 223 4.80 -3.59 3.33
CA PRO A 223 5.71 -4.59 2.77
C PRO A 223 7.19 -4.41 3.12
N ASP A 224 7.65 -3.16 3.31
CA ASP A 224 9.02 -2.82 3.73
C ASP A 224 9.36 -3.36 5.12
N ASP A 225 8.44 -3.27 6.08
CA ASP A 225 8.59 -3.93 7.40
C ASP A 225 8.84 -5.43 7.21
N VAL A 226 8.06 -6.06 6.32
CA VAL A 226 8.10 -7.52 6.10
C VAL A 226 9.40 -7.95 5.42
N TYR A 227 9.90 -7.17 4.47
CA TYR A 227 11.22 -7.44 3.88
C TYR A 227 12.31 -7.38 4.94
N THR A 228 12.27 -6.36 5.79
CA THR A 228 13.22 -6.23 6.89
C THR A 228 13.09 -7.40 7.85
N ASP A 229 11.87 -7.71 8.31
CA ASP A 229 11.59 -8.77 9.28
C ASP A 229 11.98 -10.16 8.74
N LEU A 230 11.73 -10.47 7.46
CA LEU A 230 11.99 -11.81 6.91
C LEU A 230 13.41 -12.00 6.38
N LEU A 231 14.04 -10.95 5.84
CA LEU A 231 15.30 -11.07 5.10
C LEU A 231 16.46 -10.32 5.77
N GLY A 232 16.18 -9.44 6.73
CA GLY A 232 17.19 -8.56 7.33
C GLY A 232 17.72 -7.50 6.36
N CYS A 233 17.05 -7.28 5.22
CA CYS A 233 17.46 -6.29 4.23
C CYS A 233 16.76 -4.95 4.48
N SER A 234 17.43 -3.85 4.09
CA SER A 234 16.75 -2.56 4.03
C SER A 234 15.73 -2.54 2.88
N ALA A 235 14.66 -1.77 3.06
CA ALA A 235 13.66 -1.54 2.03
C ALA A 235 13.23 -0.07 2.03
N THR A 236 13.05 0.48 0.82
CA THR A 236 12.55 1.83 0.62
C THR A 236 11.04 1.81 0.41
N ARG A 237 10.36 2.80 0.98
CA ARG A 237 8.99 3.14 0.64
C ARG A 237 8.94 4.46 -0.12
N LEU A 238 8.58 4.41 -1.40
CA LEU A 238 8.33 5.59 -2.23
C LEU A 238 6.85 5.92 -2.23
N ASN A 239 6.48 7.12 -1.79
CA ASN A 239 5.09 7.59 -1.90
C ASN A 239 4.79 8.07 -3.33
N VAL A 240 3.67 7.61 -3.87
CA VAL A 240 3.15 8.03 -5.16
C VAL A 240 2.22 9.21 -4.93
N VAL A 241 2.63 10.40 -5.35
CA VAL A 241 1.88 11.65 -5.19
C VAL A 241 1.68 12.27 -6.56
N PHE A 242 0.43 12.63 -6.89
CA PHE A 242 0.11 13.28 -8.14
C PHE A 242 -0.62 14.59 -7.91
N LEU A 243 -0.32 15.55 -8.79
CA LEU A 243 -1.13 16.74 -8.95
C LEU A 243 -2.29 16.37 -9.87
N ASP A 244 -3.53 16.67 -9.49
CA ASP A 244 -4.65 16.55 -10.40
C ASP A 244 -5.23 17.89 -10.79
N TYR A 245 -6.03 17.86 -11.85
CA TYR A 245 -6.73 19.04 -12.33
C TYR A 245 -7.74 19.57 -11.29
N GLU A 246 -8.15 18.76 -10.30
CA GLU A 246 -9.03 19.20 -9.22
C GLU A 246 -8.26 20.20 -8.34
N TYR A 247 -7.05 19.86 -7.88
CA TYR A 247 -6.17 20.80 -7.18
C TYR A 247 -5.91 22.08 -8.00
N LEU A 248 -5.54 21.95 -9.28
CA LEU A 248 -5.22 23.08 -10.15
C LEU A 248 -6.39 24.06 -10.32
N LEU A 249 -7.63 23.57 -10.21
CA LEU A 249 -8.85 24.37 -10.39
C LEU A 249 -9.55 24.77 -9.07
N THR A 250 -9.18 24.19 -7.93
CA THR A 250 -9.80 24.49 -6.64
C THR A 250 -8.83 25.13 -5.65
N GLU A 251 -7.73 24.45 -5.31
CA GLU A 251 -6.82 24.89 -4.25
C GLU A 251 -5.79 25.89 -4.77
N PHE A 252 -5.15 25.60 -5.90
CA PHE A 252 -4.14 26.49 -6.51
C PHE A 252 -4.62 27.95 -6.64
N PRO A 253 -5.82 28.24 -7.19
CA PRO A 253 -6.26 29.61 -7.35
C PRO A 253 -6.57 30.29 -5.99
N ALA A 254 -6.95 29.52 -4.96
CA ALA A 254 -7.16 30.04 -3.61
C ALA A 254 -5.82 30.39 -2.94
N GLU A 255 -4.84 29.49 -3.02
CA GLU A 255 -3.49 29.69 -2.48
C GLU A 255 -2.82 30.88 -3.14
N ALA A 256 -2.91 31.00 -4.47
CA ALA A 256 -2.32 32.13 -5.19
C ALA A 256 -2.96 33.48 -4.82
N LEU A 257 -4.28 33.53 -4.59
CA LEU A 257 -4.95 34.72 -4.06
C LEU A 257 -4.46 35.08 -2.63
N MET A 258 -4.26 34.09 -1.77
CA MET A 258 -3.72 34.30 -0.43
C MET A 258 -2.29 34.83 -0.47
N TYR A 259 -1.45 34.29 -1.35
CA TYR A 259 -0.09 34.75 -1.58
C TYR A 259 -0.07 36.23 -1.99
N MET A 260 -0.90 36.65 -2.95
CA MET A 260 -0.98 38.05 -3.38
C MET A 260 -1.43 39.01 -2.26
N GLY A 261 -2.24 38.53 -1.30
CA GLY A 261 -2.70 39.34 -0.18
C GLY A 261 -1.72 39.42 1.00
N SER A 262 -0.93 38.37 1.21
CA SER A 262 -0.10 38.20 2.42
C SER A 262 1.41 38.18 2.17
N GLY A 263 1.84 37.97 0.93
CA GLY A 263 3.22 37.69 0.56
C GLY A 263 3.74 36.34 1.07
N THR A 264 2.87 35.47 1.62
CA THR A 264 3.27 34.19 2.20
C THR A 264 3.02 33.06 1.21
N LEU A 265 4.08 32.33 0.87
CA LEU A 265 4.05 31.21 -0.08
C LEU A 265 3.86 29.89 0.71
N SER A 266 2.85 29.10 0.36
CA SER A 266 2.71 27.71 0.83
C SER A 266 3.72 26.80 0.12
N GLU A 267 4.03 25.66 0.72
CA GLU A 267 4.90 24.64 0.09
C GLU A 267 4.28 24.13 -1.22
N GLU A 268 2.96 23.92 -1.23
CA GLU A 268 2.22 23.43 -2.40
C GLU A 268 2.18 24.44 -3.54
N LEU A 269 1.94 25.73 -3.25
CA LEU A 269 2.01 26.79 -4.24
C LEU A 269 3.44 26.96 -4.79
N SER A 270 4.45 26.90 -3.93
CA SER A 270 5.86 26.91 -4.35
C SER A 270 6.15 25.77 -5.31
N PHE A 271 5.72 24.55 -4.95
CA PHE A 271 5.89 23.37 -5.78
C PHE A 271 5.26 23.54 -7.17
N VAL A 272 4.04 24.08 -7.25
CA VAL A 272 3.36 24.29 -8.54
C VAL A 272 4.03 25.39 -9.37
N LEU A 273 4.39 26.52 -8.76
CA LEU A 273 5.04 27.62 -9.50
C LEU A 273 6.44 27.24 -9.98
N GLU A 274 7.23 26.57 -9.15
CA GLU A 274 8.55 26.05 -9.55
C GLU A 274 8.41 24.95 -10.60
N GLY A 275 7.39 24.10 -10.53
CA GLY A 275 7.08 23.12 -11.57
C GLY A 275 6.73 23.79 -12.90
N MET A 276 5.97 24.89 -12.89
CA MET A 276 5.59 25.63 -14.10
C MET A 276 6.77 26.43 -14.68
N PHE A 277 7.55 27.10 -13.85
CA PHE A 277 8.47 28.16 -14.29
C PHE A 277 9.94 27.92 -13.88
N GLU A 278 10.29 26.75 -13.35
CA GLU A 278 11.60 26.36 -12.80
C GLU A 278 12.00 27.10 -11.51
N SER A 279 11.60 28.37 -11.37
CA SER A 279 11.79 29.20 -10.19
C SER A 279 10.75 30.33 -10.15
N ILE A 280 10.38 30.73 -8.94
CA ILE A 280 9.46 31.86 -8.69
C ILE A 280 10.04 33.22 -9.10
N ASP A 281 11.36 33.33 -9.26
CA ASP A 281 12.05 34.59 -9.57
C ASP A 281 12.21 34.84 -11.09
N THR A 282 11.65 33.97 -11.94
CA THR A 282 11.72 34.11 -13.40
C THR A 282 10.79 35.20 -13.93
N ASP A 283 11.17 35.82 -15.05
CA ASP A 283 10.36 36.87 -15.70
C ASP A 283 8.98 36.31 -16.09
N GLU A 284 8.90 35.06 -16.56
CA GLU A 284 7.66 34.37 -16.89
C GLU A 284 6.75 34.16 -15.66
N CYS A 285 7.32 33.76 -14.52
CA CYS A 285 6.54 33.59 -13.28
C CYS A 285 6.00 34.94 -12.79
N GLN A 286 6.80 36.00 -12.85
CA GLN A 286 6.35 37.33 -12.46
C GLN A 286 5.26 37.85 -13.39
N GLU A 287 5.40 37.67 -14.70
CA GLU A 287 4.37 38.01 -15.68
C GLU A 287 3.05 37.25 -15.40
N PHE A 288 3.12 35.96 -15.08
CA PHE A 288 1.97 35.15 -14.71
C PHE A 288 1.28 35.66 -13.44
N LEU A 289 2.04 35.95 -12.37
CA LEU A 289 1.51 36.44 -11.10
C LEU A 289 0.86 37.82 -11.25
N GLU A 290 1.48 38.72 -12.01
CA GLU A 290 0.89 40.03 -12.34
C GLU A 290 -0.45 39.86 -13.07
N LYS A 291 -0.50 38.97 -14.07
CA LYS A 291 -1.74 38.72 -14.82
C LYS A 291 -2.83 38.07 -13.96
N LEU A 292 -2.44 37.20 -13.05
CA LEU A 292 -3.35 36.62 -12.06
C LEU A 292 -3.95 37.70 -11.16
N GLN A 293 -3.15 38.67 -10.73
CA GLN A 293 -3.62 39.82 -9.94
C GLN A 293 -4.62 40.68 -10.71
N GLU A 294 -4.45 40.83 -12.03
CA GLU A 294 -5.38 41.54 -12.91
C GLU A 294 -6.70 40.79 -13.13
N ASN A 295 -6.76 39.48 -12.85
CA ASN A 295 -7.95 38.65 -13.02
C ASN A 295 -8.51 38.16 -11.67
N PRO A 296 -9.16 39.03 -10.88
CA PRO A 296 -9.74 38.66 -9.58
C PRO A 296 -10.89 37.64 -9.69
N SER A 297 -11.40 37.40 -10.90
CA SER A 297 -12.44 36.40 -11.15
C SER A 297 -11.90 35.00 -11.46
N PHE A 298 -10.58 34.83 -11.59
CA PHE A 298 -9.95 33.56 -11.96
C PHE A 298 -10.35 32.40 -11.06
N PHE A 299 -10.42 32.61 -9.74
CA PHE A 299 -10.88 31.58 -8.79
C PHE A 299 -12.31 31.11 -9.10
N ILE A 300 -13.24 32.04 -9.36
CA ILE A 300 -14.63 31.70 -9.68
C ILE A 300 -14.72 30.99 -11.04
N GLN A 301 -13.96 31.43 -12.03
CA GLN A 301 -13.90 30.77 -13.35
C GLN A 301 -13.33 29.36 -13.25
N SER A 302 -12.29 29.16 -12.43
CA SER A 302 -11.68 27.85 -12.17
C SER A 302 -12.67 26.90 -11.52
N LEU A 303 -13.40 27.36 -10.49
CA LEU A 303 -14.45 26.57 -9.84
C LEU A 303 -15.60 26.21 -10.79
N GLN A 304 -15.96 27.11 -11.71
CA GLN A 304 -16.96 26.83 -12.75
C GLN A 304 -16.48 25.72 -13.68
N LEU A 305 -15.26 25.81 -14.20
CA LEU A 305 -14.68 24.77 -15.05
C LEU A 305 -14.57 23.43 -14.30
N PHE A 306 -14.11 23.44 -13.05
CA PHE A 306 -14.06 22.24 -12.23
C PHE A 306 -15.44 21.59 -12.09
N ASN A 307 -16.46 22.38 -11.78
CA ASN A 307 -17.83 21.89 -11.65
C ASN A 307 -18.35 21.29 -12.97
N ASP A 308 -18.06 21.93 -14.10
CA ASP A 308 -18.44 21.41 -15.41
C ASP A 308 -17.74 20.09 -15.73
N LEU A 309 -16.42 20.02 -15.54
CA LEU A 309 -15.61 18.81 -15.75
C LEU A 309 -16.06 17.66 -14.85
N LYS A 310 -16.37 17.94 -13.58
CA LYS A 310 -16.80 16.94 -12.60
C LYS A 310 -18.10 16.24 -12.99
N HIS A 311 -19.02 16.95 -13.64
CA HIS A 311 -20.33 16.40 -14.03
C HIS A 311 -20.35 15.85 -15.46
N ARG A 312 -19.30 16.06 -16.24
CA ARG A 312 -19.21 15.50 -17.60
C ARG A 312 -18.95 13.99 -17.53
N PRO A 313 -19.72 13.18 -18.28
CA PRO A 313 -19.40 11.77 -18.46
C PRO A 313 -18.08 11.65 -19.24
N SER A 314 -16.99 11.37 -18.51
CA SER A 314 -15.60 11.17 -18.97
C SER A 314 -15.44 11.15 -20.50
N PRO A 315 -15.23 12.33 -21.12
CA PRO A 315 -15.27 12.46 -22.56
C PRO A 315 -14.01 11.87 -23.19
N ARG A 316 -14.08 11.68 -24.50
CA ARG A 316 -13.06 11.06 -25.35
C ARG A 316 -11.79 11.92 -25.53
N GLU A 317 -11.77 13.13 -24.96
CA GLU A 317 -10.66 14.10 -25.00
C GLU A 317 -9.97 14.22 -23.63
N SER A 318 -8.67 14.49 -23.64
CA SER A 318 -7.89 14.74 -22.42
C SER A 318 -8.31 16.06 -21.79
N VAL A 319 -8.40 16.13 -20.46
CA VAL A 319 -8.67 17.38 -19.72
C VAL A 319 -7.64 18.48 -20.04
N HIS A 320 -6.50 18.10 -20.60
CA HIS A 320 -5.38 18.97 -20.95
C HIS A 320 -5.79 20.07 -21.92
N GLU A 321 -6.49 19.75 -23.01
CA GLU A 321 -6.86 20.78 -24.00
C GLU A 321 -7.89 21.77 -23.41
N GLU A 322 -8.75 21.30 -22.51
CA GLU A 322 -9.68 22.17 -21.77
C GLU A 322 -8.92 23.10 -20.81
N LEU A 323 -7.93 22.57 -20.08
CA LEU A 323 -7.08 23.36 -19.20
C LEU A 323 -6.26 24.37 -20.00
N LYS A 324 -5.58 23.96 -21.07
CA LYS A 324 -4.78 24.86 -21.91
C LYS A 324 -5.64 25.98 -22.49
N THR A 325 -6.82 25.65 -23.01
CA THR A 325 -7.77 26.66 -23.50
C THR A 325 -8.23 27.60 -22.38
N PHE A 326 -8.50 27.06 -21.19
CA PHE A 326 -8.87 27.85 -20.02
C PHE A 326 -7.78 28.84 -19.61
N PHE A 327 -6.54 28.38 -19.44
CA PHE A 327 -5.39 29.22 -19.10
C PHE A 327 -5.10 30.25 -20.21
N ALA A 328 -5.14 29.86 -21.49
CA ALA A 328 -4.97 30.78 -22.61
C ALA A 328 -5.97 31.96 -22.57
N ASN A 329 -7.24 31.66 -22.27
CA ASN A 329 -8.29 32.67 -22.18
C ASN A 329 -8.20 33.49 -20.90
N ALA A 330 -7.91 32.85 -19.77
CA ALA A 330 -7.82 33.51 -18.47
C ALA A 330 -6.66 34.52 -18.39
N PHE A 331 -5.61 34.28 -19.17
CA PHE A 331 -4.39 35.08 -19.21
C PHE A 331 -4.15 35.69 -20.59
N GLU A 332 -5.22 36.15 -21.28
CA GLU A 332 -5.07 36.82 -22.58
C GLU A 332 -4.08 38.00 -22.49
N GLY A 333 -3.05 37.98 -23.34
CA GLY A 333 -2.04 39.03 -23.43
C GLY A 333 -0.74 38.77 -22.65
N VAL A 334 -0.60 37.66 -21.93
CA VAL A 334 0.74 37.21 -21.49
C VAL A 334 1.58 36.74 -22.68
N SER A 335 2.90 36.75 -22.51
CA SER A 335 3.83 36.33 -23.53
C SER A 335 3.63 34.85 -23.93
N PRO A 336 3.94 34.49 -25.19
CA PRO A 336 3.90 33.09 -25.62
C PRO A 336 4.81 32.18 -24.78
N SER A 337 5.97 32.68 -24.33
CA SER A 337 6.90 31.93 -23.46
C SER A 337 6.22 31.47 -22.17
N THR A 338 5.53 32.39 -21.50
CA THR A 338 4.80 32.12 -20.26
C THR A 338 3.67 31.13 -20.46
N LEU A 339 2.90 31.24 -21.56
CA LEU A 339 1.85 30.28 -21.89
C LEU A 339 2.40 28.89 -22.22
N ASP A 340 3.49 28.81 -22.98
CA ASP A 340 4.13 27.55 -23.34
C ASP A 340 4.59 26.80 -22.07
N LYS A 341 5.18 27.50 -21.10
CA LYS A 341 5.55 26.94 -19.79
C LYS A 341 4.36 26.35 -19.02
N ILE A 342 3.22 27.07 -18.99
CA ILE A 342 2.00 26.57 -18.36
C ILE A 342 1.47 25.33 -19.10
N PHE A 343 1.53 25.32 -20.43
CA PHE A 343 1.04 24.19 -21.23
C PHE A 343 1.92 22.95 -21.11
N ASP A 344 3.23 23.14 -21.09
CA ASP A 344 4.22 22.07 -20.85
C ASP A 344 3.98 21.47 -19.46
N PHE A 345 3.83 22.30 -18.42
CA PHE A 345 3.47 21.83 -17.08
C PHE A 345 2.17 21.01 -17.07
N ILE A 346 1.11 21.49 -17.75
CA ILE A 346 -0.14 20.73 -17.86
C ILE A 346 0.11 19.36 -18.49
N ASP A 347 0.91 19.28 -19.54
CA ASP A 347 1.24 18.01 -20.20
C ASP A 347 2.13 17.09 -19.38
N GLU A 348 3.06 17.66 -18.61
CA GLU A 348 4.06 16.90 -17.87
C GLU A 348 3.62 16.48 -16.47
N GLU A 349 2.68 17.17 -15.83
CA GLU A 349 2.30 16.94 -14.43
C GLU A 349 0.85 16.47 -14.24
N ILE A 350 -0.07 16.81 -15.15
CA ILE A 350 -1.47 16.40 -15.02
C ILE A 350 -1.67 15.01 -15.64
N PRO A 351 -2.22 14.02 -14.90
CA PRO A 351 -2.39 12.68 -15.41
C PRO A 351 -3.37 12.59 -16.58
N TYR A 352 -2.93 11.93 -17.66
CA TYR A 352 -3.77 11.63 -18.81
C TYR A 352 -4.85 10.60 -18.50
N LYS A 353 -5.79 10.48 -19.44
CA LYS A 353 -6.83 9.46 -19.36
C LYS A 353 -6.21 8.07 -19.49
N ARG A 354 -6.66 7.16 -18.61
CA ARG A 354 -6.18 5.77 -18.56
C ARG A 354 -6.07 5.10 -19.92
N GLY A 355 -4.90 4.51 -20.15
CA GLY A 355 -4.61 3.71 -21.32
C GLY A 355 -4.46 4.52 -22.60
N SER A 356 -4.37 5.86 -22.50
CA SER A 356 -4.11 6.75 -23.64
C SER A 356 -2.69 6.63 -24.21
N SER A 357 -1.81 5.83 -23.60
CA SER A 357 -0.39 5.74 -23.96
C SER A 357 0.38 7.05 -23.77
N ARG A 358 -0.19 8.00 -23.00
CA ARG A 358 0.45 9.24 -22.61
C ARG A 358 0.65 9.25 -21.10
N TYR A 359 1.82 9.72 -20.69
CA TYR A 359 2.29 9.65 -19.31
C TYR A 359 2.95 10.96 -18.93
N THR A 360 2.78 11.35 -17.66
CA THR A 360 3.52 12.45 -17.04
C THR A 360 4.98 12.07 -16.82
N SER A 361 5.85 13.06 -16.60
CA SER A 361 7.27 12.81 -16.31
C SER A 361 7.43 11.92 -15.07
N LYS A 362 6.65 12.20 -14.01
CA LYS A 362 6.65 11.39 -12.79
C LYS A 362 6.10 9.97 -12.97
N GLU A 363 5.10 9.77 -13.84
CA GLU A 363 4.63 8.42 -14.19
C GLU A 363 5.75 7.63 -14.88
N ILE A 364 6.47 8.25 -15.80
CA ILE A 364 7.61 7.65 -16.51
C ILE A 364 8.75 7.33 -15.54
N ASP A 365 9.11 8.27 -14.66
CA ASP A 365 10.17 8.06 -13.67
C ASP A 365 9.83 6.90 -12.72
N LEU A 366 8.57 6.83 -12.26
CA LEU A 366 8.10 5.71 -11.44
C LEU A 366 8.21 4.38 -12.18
N PHE A 367 7.79 4.34 -13.44
CA PHE A 367 7.87 3.12 -14.26
C PHE A 367 9.32 2.67 -14.45
N ASN A 368 10.20 3.60 -14.84
CA ASN A 368 11.62 3.32 -15.08
C ASN A 368 12.33 2.89 -13.79
N LEU A 369 12.01 3.50 -12.65
CA LEU A 369 12.56 3.10 -11.35
C LEU A 369 12.16 1.67 -11.02
N VAL A 370 10.87 1.33 -11.17
CA VAL A 370 10.39 -0.03 -10.88
C VAL A 370 10.98 -1.04 -11.84
N GLU A 371 11.05 -0.72 -13.13
CA GLU A 371 11.68 -1.57 -14.15
C GLU A 371 13.13 -1.86 -13.80
N HIS A 372 13.89 -0.82 -13.45
CA HIS A 372 15.28 -0.94 -13.02
C HIS A 372 15.41 -1.82 -11.78
N LYS A 373 14.57 -1.61 -10.75
CA LYS A 373 14.60 -2.42 -9.52
C LYS A 373 14.32 -3.90 -9.78
N ILE A 374 13.35 -4.21 -10.64
CA ILE A 374 13.05 -5.59 -11.04
C ILE A 374 14.23 -6.20 -11.82
N GLN A 375 14.87 -5.43 -12.71
CA GLN A 375 16.05 -5.88 -13.45
C GLN A 375 17.27 -6.13 -12.55
N GLU A 376 17.43 -5.32 -11.51
CA GLU A 376 18.42 -5.53 -10.44
C GLU A 376 18.07 -6.75 -9.56
N GLY A 377 16.90 -7.39 -9.74
CA GLY A 377 16.49 -8.55 -8.96
C GLY A 377 15.95 -8.21 -7.57
N GLU A 378 15.66 -6.93 -7.31
CA GLU A 378 15.02 -6.45 -6.08
C GLU A 378 13.55 -6.90 -6.01
N LEU A 379 13.03 -6.98 -4.79
CA LEU A 379 11.65 -7.41 -4.52
C LEU A 379 10.72 -6.21 -4.47
N VAL A 380 9.70 -6.16 -5.32
CA VAL A 380 8.83 -4.97 -5.44
C VAL A 380 7.39 -5.29 -5.05
N SER A 381 6.82 -4.45 -4.20
CA SER A 381 5.40 -4.47 -3.81
C SER A 381 4.75 -3.10 -4.03
N LEU A 382 3.43 -3.07 -4.12
CA LEU A 382 2.62 -1.88 -4.40
C LEU A 382 1.46 -1.80 -3.40
N SER A 383 1.12 -0.62 -2.88
CA SER A 383 -0.09 -0.43 -2.07
C SER A 383 -1.04 0.61 -2.63
N THR A 384 -2.33 0.43 -2.32
CA THR A 384 -3.41 1.29 -2.80
C THR A 384 -3.90 2.31 -1.78
N HIS A 385 -4.37 3.45 -2.28
CA HIS A 385 -5.13 4.39 -1.46
C HIS A 385 -6.35 3.73 -0.81
N LYS A 386 -6.91 4.39 0.20
CA LYS A 386 -8.17 3.94 0.82
C LYS A 386 -9.27 3.78 -0.21
N MET A 387 -9.39 4.71 -1.16
CA MET A 387 -10.42 4.67 -2.20
C MET A 387 -9.78 4.46 -3.56
N VAL A 388 -10.13 3.36 -4.22
CA VAL A 388 -9.61 2.99 -5.55
C VAL A 388 -10.61 3.26 -6.69
N GLY A 389 -11.67 4.01 -6.39
CA GLY A 389 -12.71 4.39 -7.34
C GLY A 389 -13.71 5.39 -6.75
N ARG A 390 -14.64 5.86 -7.59
CA ARG A 390 -15.78 6.72 -7.21
C ARG A 390 -17.07 6.01 -7.67
N GLY A 391 -18.09 5.88 -6.81
CA GLY A 391 -19.41 5.30 -7.14
C GLY A 391 -19.96 4.29 -6.11
N GLU A 392 -21.21 3.84 -6.29
CA GLU A 392 -21.90 2.89 -5.38
C GLU A 392 -21.14 1.56 -5.21
N ASP A 393 -20.44 1.10 -6.26
CA ASP A 393 -19.58 -0.09 -6.24
C ASP A 393 -18.47 -0.02 -5.15
N THR A 394 -18.15 1.17 -4.61
CA THR A 394 -17.17 1.35 -3.53
C THR A 394 -17.67 0.94 -2.13
N GLN A 395 -18.96 0.60 -2.00
CA GLN A 395 -19.56 0.16 -0.74
C GLN A 395 -19.39 -1.34 -0.49
N GLU A 396 -19.03 -2.13 -1.51
CA GLU A 396 -18.77 -3.56 -1.34
C GLU A 396 -17.46 -3.80 -0.58
N ARG A 397 -17.57 -4.49 0.55
CA ARG A 397 -16.45 -4.94 1.38
C ARG A 397 -16.40 -6.46 1.35
N ILE A 398 -15.24 -7.05 1.09
CA ILE A 398 -15.02 -8.50 1.19
C ILE A 398 -13.73 -8.72 1.98
N TYR A 399 -13.59 -9.89 2.60
CA TYR A 399 -12.43 -10.31 3.39
C TYR A 399 -12.19 -9.38 4.60
N ALA A 400 -11.04 -8.71 4.68
CA ALA A 400 -10.64 -7.85 5.79
C ALA A 400 -11.44 -6.53 5.90
N GLY A 401 -12.53 -6.38 5.14
CA GLY A 401 -13.38 -5.18 5.16
C GLY A 401 -12.91 -4.07 4.23
N GLU A 402 -12.00 -4.39 3.30
CA GLU A 402 -11.39 -3.44 2.37
C GLU A 402 -12.39 -2.98 1.28
N PRO A 403 -12.40 -1.68 0.94
CA PRO A 403 -13.24 -1.16 -0.14
C PRO A 403 -12.74 -1.66 -1.49
N LYS A 404 -13.67 -1.87 -2.43
CA LYS A 404 -13.36 -2.43 -3.75
C LYS A 404 -13.84 -1.54 -4.87
N PHE A 405 -13.20 -1.63 -6.03
CA PHE A 405 -13.71 -1.02 -7.24
C PHE A 405 -13.16 -1.70 -8.49
N ARG A 406 -14.06 -2.39 -9.22
CA ARG A 406 -13.80 -2.94 -10.56
C ARG A 406 -12.47 -3.69 -10.66
N GLY A 407 -12.20 -4.58 -9.69
CA GLY A 407 -11.03 -5.46 -9.72
C GLY A 407 -9.81 -4.95 -8.96
N MET A 408 -9.91 -3.82 -8.27
CA MET A 408 -8.89 -3.33 -7.34
C MET A 408 -9.46 -3.19 -5.93
N ALA A 409 -8.62 -3.48 -4.94
CA ALA A 409 -8.91 -3.29 -3.52
C ALA A 409 -8.18 -2.05 -2.99
N GLY A 410 -8.84 -1.29 -2.12
CA GLY A 410 -8.26 -0.14 -1.43
C GLY A 410 -7.72 -0.52 -0.05
N ARG A 411 -6.71 0.20 0.43
CA ARG A 411 -5.90 -0.20 1.61
C ARG A 411 -5.31 -1.61 1.45
N HIS A 412 -4.90 -1.96 0.25
CA HIS A 412 -4.46 -3.30 -0.10
C HIS A 412 -3.06 -3.29 -0.68
N ALA A 413 -2.29 -4.34 -0.42
CA ALA A 413 -0.97 -4.56 -1.00
C ALA A 413 -1.01 -5.61 -2.11
N TYR A 414 -0.25 -5.36 -3.17
CA TYR A 414 -0.08 -6.24 -4.31
C TYR A 414 1.40 -6.58 -4.46
N GLN A 415 1.67 -7.84 -4.82
CA GLN A 415 2.98 -8.26 -5.31
C GLN A 415 3.19 -7.71 -6.71
N VAL A 416 4.32 -7.09 -7.01
CA VAL A 416 4.71 -6.73 -8.38
C VAL A 416 5.59 -7.85 -8.94
N LEU A 417 5.15 -8.43 -10.05
CA LEU A 417 5.80 -9.57 -10.70
C LEU A 417 6.75 -9.14 -11.80
N ASP A 418 6.39 -8.07 -12.52
CA ASP A 418 7.08 -7.54 -13.68
C ASP A 418 6.54 -6.14 -14.03
N CYS A 419 7.26 -5.38 -14.86
CA CYS A 419 6.70 -4.25 -15.60
C CYS A 419 7.32 -4.18 -17.00
N TYR A 420 6.51 -3.77 -17.97
CA TYR A 420 6.91 -3.77 -19.38
C TYR A 420 6.02 -2.84 -20.19
N GLU A 421 6.47 -2.54 -21.40
CA GLU A 421 5.66 -1.84 -22.39
C GLU A 421 5.02 -2.84 -23.35
N ARG A 422 3.75 -2.61 -23.71
CA ARG A 422 3.04 -3.36 -24.76
C ARG A 422 2.02 -2.46 -25.44
N ASP A 423 2.02 -2.45 -26.77
CA ASP A 423 1.12 -1.61 -27.58
C ASP A 423 1.20 -0.12 -27.19
N GLY A 424 2.41 0.37 -26.90
CA GLY A 424 2.66 1.75 -26.45
C GLY A 424 2.13 2.06 -25.05
N ARG A 425 1.74 1.04 -24.27
CA ARG A 425 1.26 1.22 -22.89
C ARG A 425 2.24 0.62 -21.90
N LYS A 426 2.51 1.36 -20.84
CA LYS A 426 3.33 0.93 -19.72
C LYS A 426 2.47 0.18 -18.71
N LEU A 427 2.82 -1.07 -18.44
CA LEU A 427 2.02 -2.02 -17.68
C LEU A 427 2.82 -2.58 -16.50
N PHE A 428 2.17 -2.70 -15.36
CA PHE A 428 2.64 -3.44 -14.20
C PHE A 428 1.93 -4.79 -14.17
N LEU A 429 2.67 -5.89 -14.15
CA LEU A 429 2.10 -7.20 -13.87
C LEU A 429 2.09 -7.39 -12.36
N VAL A 430 0.91 -7.49 -11.78
CA VAL A 430 0.76 -7.59 -10.32
C VAL A 430 0.00 -8.85 -9.94
N ARG A 431 0.09 -9.22 -8.66
CA ARG A 431 -0.69 -10.29 -8.06
C ARG A 431 -1.43 -9.83 -6.81
N ASN A 432 -2.72 -10.10 -6.78
CA ASN A 432 -3.56 -9.98 -5.60
C ASN A 432 -3.31 -11.17 -4.64
N PRO A 433 -2.88 -10.96 -3.38
CA PRO A 433 -2.71 -12.04 -2.39
C PRO A 433 -4.02 -12.76 -2.01
N TRP A 434 -5.20 -12.22 -2.33
CA TRP A 434 -6.47 -12.98 -2.30
C TRP A 434 -6.52 -14.13 -3.31
N SER A 435 -5.59 -14.15 -4.28
CA SER A 435 -5.53 -15.10 -5.40
C SER A 435 -6.74 -15.04 -6.35
N GLU A 436 -7.53 -13.99 -6.24
CA GLU A 436 -8.71 -13.68 -7.06
C GLU A 436 -8.95 -12.16 -7.03
N TYR A 437 -10.05 -11.70 -7.63
CA TYR A 437 -10.43 -10.28 -7.70
C TYR A 437 -9.36 -9.43 -8.42
N VAL A 438 -9.50 -9.37 -9.74
CA VAL A 438 -8.50 -8.84 -10.66
C VAL A 438 -9.05 -7.70 -11.50
N ARG A 439 -8.18 -6.76 -11.87
CA ARG A 439 -8.50 -5.66 -12.78
C ARG A 439 -8.49 -6.16 -14.21
N ASN A 440 -9.55 -5.83 -14.94
CA ASN A 440 -9.65 -6.09 -16.38
C ASN A 440 -9.94 -4.79 -17.12
N TYR A 441 -9.38 -4.66 -18.31
CA TYR A 441 -9.58 -3.51 -19.18
C TYR A 441 -10.30 -3.90 -20.47
N THR A 442 -11.05 -2.94 -21.03
CA THR A 442 -11.62 -3.03 -22.38
C THR A 442 -11.32 -1.73 -23.13
N LEU A 443 -10.94 -1.85 -24.40
CA LEU A 443 -10.74 -0.69 -25.26
C LEU A 443 -12.06 0.05 -25.46
N ARG A 444 -12.03 1.38 -25.35
CA ARG A 444 -13.19 2.22 -25.64
C ARG A 444 -13.39 2.37 -27.15
N GLU A 445 -14.55 2.87 -27.54
CA GLU A 445 -14.89 3.16 -28.94
C GLU A 445 -13.94 4.17 -29.61
N ASP A 446 -13.20 4.98 -28.82
CA ASP A 446 -12.16 5.87 -29.35
C ASP A 446 -10.92 5.12 -29.86
N GLY A 447 -10.82 3.80 -29.60
CA GLY A 447 -9.72 2.96 -30.03
C GLY A 447 -8.38 3.24 -29.33
N GLN A 448 -8.35 4.18 -28.38
CA GLN A 448 -7.13 4.63 -27.72
C GLN A 448 -7.20 4.38 -26.22
N THR A 449 -8.30 4.75 -25.56
CA THR A 449 -8.38 4.75 -24.09
C THR A 449 -9.02 3.47 -23.55
N LEU A 450 -8.76 3.19 -22.27
CA LEU A 450 -9.27 1.99 -21.61
C LEU A 450 -10.42 2.31 -20.67
N SER A 451 -11.39 1.39 -20.61
CA SER A 451 -12.39 1.31 -19.56
C SER A 451 -12.13 0.07 -18.70
N THR A 452 -12.65 0.06 -17.48
CA THR A 452 -12.46 -1.04 -16.54
C THR A 452 -13.72 -1.88 -16.46
N SER A 453 -13.55 -3.19 -16.50
CA SER A 453 -14.66 -4.15 -16.47
C SER A 453 -15.30 -4.26 -15.08
N LYS A 454 -16.57 -4.70 -15.06
CA LYS A 454 -17.23 -5.22 -13.85
C LYS A 454 -16.93 -6.72 -13.62
N ASP A 455 -16.45 -7.41 -14.65
CA ASP A 455 -15.95 -8.78 -14.50
C ASP A 455 -14.60 -8.75 -13.80
N THR A 456 -14.56 -9.29 -12.58
CA THR A 456 -13.41 -9.19 -11.66
C THR A 456 -12.91 -10.55 -11.18
N HIS A 457 -13.53 -11.66 -11.56
CA HIS A 457 -13.15 -13.00 -11.10
C HIS A 457 -12.40 -13.82 -12.16
N HIS A 458 -12.40 -13.36 -13.42
CA HIS A 458 -11.59 -13.95 -14.47
C HIS A 458 -10.38 -13.05 -14.74
N SER A 459 -9.17 -13.60 -14.62
CA SER A 459 -7.98 -12.99 -15.20
C SER A 459 -8.12 -13.05 -16.71
N ARG A 460 -8.66 -11.98 -17.31
CA ARG A 460 -8.52 -11.79 -18.74
C ARG A 460 -7.27 -10.94 -18.91
N ALA A 461 -6.27 -11.46 -19.61
CA ALA A 461 -5.37 -10.53 -20.31
C ALA A 461 -6.26 -9.57 -21.09
N ILE A 462 -5.85 -8.30 -21.23
CA ILE A 462 -6.65 -7.20 -21.82
C ILE A 462 -7.32 -7.59 -23.17
N TRP A 463 -6.90 -8.69 -23.79
CA TRP A 463 -7.26 -9.13 -25.13
C TRP A 463 -7.67 -10.62 -25.28
N GLU A 464 -8.19 -11.32 -24.26
CA GLU A 464 -8.87 -12.62 -24.52
C GLU A 464 -10.18 -12.49 -25.35
N SER A 465 -10.58 -11.27 -25.71
CA SER A 465 -11.40 -11.00 -26.90
C SER A 465 -10.49 -10.82 -28.12
N GLU A 466 -10.71 -11.58 -29.19
CA GLU A 466 -9.89 -11.70 -30.41
C GLU A 466 -9.01 -10.49 -30.81
N PRO A 467 -7.79 -10.75 -31.33
CA PRO A 467 -6.75 -9.74 -31.53
C PRO A 467 -7.16 -8.72 -32.60
N LEU A 468 -7.26 -7.45 -32.19
CA LEU A 468 -7.33 -6.34 -33.13
C LEU A 468 -5.92 -5.84 -33.44
N ILE A 469 -5.36 -6.47 -34.49
CA ILE A 469 -4.35 -5.93 -35.43
C ILE A 469 -2.88 -6.34 -35.18
N SER A 470 -2.46 -7.26 -36.05
CA SER A 470 -1.14 -7.59 -36.61
C SER A 470 0.08 -7.72 -35.70
N GLN A 471 0.56 -8.96 -35.63
CA GLN A 471 1.96 -9.36 -35.74
C GLN A 471 2.96 -8.21 -36.01
N THR A 472 3.48 -7.59 -34.95
CA THR A 472 4.76 -6.91 -35.00
C THR A 472 5.62 -7.33 -33.81
N GLN A 473 6.60 -8.16 -34.15
CA GLN A 473 7.90 -8.40 -33.52
C GLN A 473 8.18 -7.75 -32.15
N THR A 474 8.08 -8.55 -31.09
CA THR A 474 9.05 -8.64 -29.97
C THR A 474 8.75 -9.92 -29.19
N GLY A 475 9.56 -10.96 -29.40
CA GLY A 475 9.35 -12.29 -28.81
C GLY A 475 9.61 -12.40 -27.30
N ILE A 476 9.61 -11.28 -26.55
CA ILE A 476 9.90 -11.22 -25.12
C ILE A 476 8.62 -10.94 -24.30
N GLU A 477 7.61 -10.29 -24.89
CA GLU A 477 6.44 -9.73 -24.19
C GLU A 477 5.31 -10.74 -23.89
N GLU A 478 5.21 -11.81 -24.68
CA GLU A 478 4.27 -12.90 -24.42
C GLU A 478 4.72 -13.80 -23.24
N ASP A 479 6.01 -13.86 -22.96
CA ASP A 479 6.59 -14.87 -22.06
C ASP A 479 6.32 -14.59 -20.58
N SER A 480 6.40 -13.33 -20.13
CA SER A 480 6.10 -12.96 -18.74
C SER A 480 4.65 -13.26 -18.36
N VAL A 481 3.68 -12.88 -19.19
CA VAL A 481 2.26 -13.16 -18.91
C VAL A 481 1.96 -14.66 -19.03
N LYS A 482 2.52 -15.35 -20.04
CA LYS A 482 2.36 -16.81 -20.20
C LYS A 482 2.92 -17.57 -19.00
N LYS A 483 4.06 -17.13 -18.43
CA LYS A 483 4.68 -17.71 -17.23
C LYS A 483 3.71 -17.75 -16.06
N TYR A 484 2.88 -16.71 -15.88
CA TYR A 484 1.99 -16.57 -14.73
C TYR A 484 0.52 -16.86 -15.05
N LYS A 485 0.16 -17.25 -16.28
CA LYS A 485 -1.23 -17.43 -16.75
C LYS A 485 -2.06 -18.40 -15.90
N LYS A 486 -1.44 -19.35 -15.19
CA LYS A 486 -2.11 -20.33 -14.31
C LYS A 486 -2.18 -19.91 -12.84
N SER A 487 -1.52 -18.81 -12.48
CA SER A 487 -1.46 -18.31 -11.10
C SER A 487 -2.68 -17.43 -10.82
N GLY A 488 -3.46 -17.80 -9.81
CA GLY A 488 -4.63 -17.01 -9.40
C GLY A 488 -4.24 -15.62 -8.91
N GLY A 489 -5.09 -14.64 -9.24
CA GLY A 489 -4.96 -13.26 -8.79
C GLY A 489 -3.93 -12.42 -9.57
N VAL A 490 -3.35 -12.95 -10.66
CA VAL A 490 -2.40 -12.22 -11.51
C VAL A 490 -3.13 -11.42 -12.58
N PHE A 491 -2.77 -10.16 -12.75
CA PHE A 491 -3.34 -9.26 -13.76
C PHE A 491 -2.46 -8.05 -14.04
N GLU A 492 -2.76 -7.35 -15.12
CA GLU A 492 -2.04 -6.15 -15.54
C GLU A 492 -2.71 -4.90 -14.97
N LEU A 493 -1.91 -3.95 -14.51
CA LEU A 493 -2.32 -2.59 -14.19
C LEU A 493 -1.66 -1.65 -15.18
N GLU A 494 -2.47 -0.79 -15.79
CA GLU A 494 -1.98 0.26 -16.68
C GLU A 494 -1.42 1.42 -15.84
N LEU A 495 -0.29 2.01 -16.26
CA LEU A 495 0.47 2.99 -15.47
C LEU A 495 -0.37 4.18 -14.99
N ASN A 496 -1.28 4.74 -15.80
CA ASN A 496 -2.16 5.82 -15.30
C ASN A 496 -3.10 5.33 -14.17
N ASP A 497 -3.47 4.05 -14.17
CA ASP A 497 -4.26 3.45 -13.09
C ASP A 497 -3.39 3.19 -11.84
N VAL A 498 -2.13 2.78 -12.02
CA VAL A 498 -1.16 2.65 -10.92
C VAL A 498 -1.01 4.01 -10.23
N TYR A 499 -0.64 5.04 -10.98
CA TYR A 499 -0.37 6.37 -10.46
C TYR A 499 -1.58 7.00 -9.74
N LYS A 500 -2.79 6.77 -10.27
CA LYS A 500 -4.03 7.32 -9.71
C LYS A 500 -4.59 6.57 -8.51
N ARG A 501 -4.24 5.29 -8.34
CA ARG A 501 -4.89 4.39 -7.35
C ARG A 501 -3.93 3.87 -6.29
N CYS A 502 -2.64 3.95 -6.56
CA CYS A 502 -1.60 3.49 -5.66
C CYS A 502 -1.01 4.66 -4.89
N ASN A 503 -0.72 4.44 -3.62
CA ASN A 503 -0.16 5.47 -2.73
C ASN A 503 1.32 5.26 -2.43
N SER A 504 1.82 4.04 -2.59
CA SER A 504 3.23 3.73 -2.32
C SER A 504 3.71 2.54 -3.15
N VAL A 505 4.98 2.57 -3.51
CA VAL A 505 5.77 1.43 -4.01
C VAL A 505 6.84 1.10 -2.97
N TYR A 506 7.09 -0.19 -2.77
CA TYR A 506 8.07 -0.70 -1.82
C TYR A 506 9.07 -1.56 -2.57
N PHE A 507 10.36 -1.37 -2.31
CA PHE A 507 11.39 -2.21 -2.89
C PHE A 507 12.54 -2.45 -1.91
N THR A 508 13.15 -3.61 -2.00
CA THR A 508 14.38 -3.93 -1.26
C THR A 508 15.56 -3.13 -1.80
N GLU A 509 16.61 -3.00 -0.98
CA GLU A 509 17.88 -2.41 -1.37
C GLU A 509 19.01 -3.44 -1.23
N ASN A 510 19.80 -3.60 -2.30
CA ASN A 510 20.98 -4.48 -2.36
C ASN A 510 20.65 -5.95 -2.06
N PHE A 511 19.49 -6.43 -2.50
CA PHE A 511 19.03 -7.78 -2.16
C PHE A 511 19.90 -8.89 -2.76
N ASN A 512 20.47 -8.69 -3.95
CA ASN A 512 21.36 -9.68 -4.55
C ASN A 512 22.66 -9.86 -3.75
N ASP A 513 23.21 -8.79 -3.18
CA ASP A 513 24.44 -8.85 -2.39
C ASP A 513 24.24 -9.78 -1.17
N LEU A 514 23.07 -9.68 -0.52
CA LEU A 514 22.68 -10.56 0.59
C LEU A 514 22.56 -12.03 0.18
N ILE A 515 21.98 -12.31 -1.01
CA ILE A 515 21.91 -13.69 -1.52
C ILE A 515 23.31 -14.23 -1.78
N GLU A 516 24.21 -13.44 -2.37
CA GLU A 516 25.58 -13.87 -2.66
C GLU A 516 26.36 -14.20 -1.38
N GLU A 517 26.26 -13.36 -0.35
CA GLU A 517 26.87 -13.60 0.96
C GLU A 517 26.32 -14.85 1.67
N SER A 518 25.00 -15.05 1.66
CA SER A 518 24.37 -16.25 2.23
C SER A 518 24.81 -17.53 1.51
N THR A 519 24.99 -17.46 0.19
CA THR A 519 25.42 -18.60 -0.64
C THR A 519 26.89 -18.93 -0.38
N LEU A 520 27.74 -17.92 -0.20
CA LEU A 520 29.15 -18.10 0.14
C LEU A 520 29.32 -18.72 1.53
N THR A 521 28.57 -18.25 2.53
CA THR A 521 28.59 -18.81 3.89
C THR A 521 28.13 -20.27 3.89
N LYS A 522 27.03 -20.62 3.23
CA LYS A 522 26.54 -22.00 3.08
C LYS A 522 27.52 -22.95 2.38
N LYS A 523 28.38 -22.46 1.48
CA LYS A 523 29.43 -23.26 0.83
C LYS A 523 30.67 -23.46 1.71
N SER A 524 30.85 -22.61 2.72
CA SER A 524 32.00 -22.63 3.64
C SER A 524 31.74 -23.40 4.95
N SER A 525 30.48 -23.69 5.27
CA SER A 525 29.99 -24.58 6.33
C SER A 525 29.76 -25.99 5.83
#